data_AF-A0A0N5CTP3-F1
#
_entry.id   AF-A0A0N5CTP3-F1
#
_cell.length_a   1.000
_cell.length_b   1.000
_cell.length_c   1.000
_cell.angle_alpha   90.00
_cell.angle_beta   90.00
_cell.angle_gamma   90.00
#
_symmetry.space_group_name_H-M   'P 1'
#
loop_
_entity.id
_entity.type
_entity.pdbx_description
1 polymer ?
#
loop_
_entity_poly.entity_id
_entity_poly.type
_entity_poly.pdbx_seq_one_letter_code
_entity_poly.pdbx_strand_id
1 'polypeptide(L)' 'METLSQFFQSDALGCKMNKEGENNSCKTANRCMYHTPELPTAEHQFLSCNPCSEVYPWLANPTGSMSDQK' A
#
# COMPACT_ATOMS: atom_id res chain seq x y z
N MET A 1 35.77 0.44 -1.01
CA MET A 1 35.15 1.71 -0.63
C MET A 1 34.61 2.31 -1.91
N GLU A 2 33.33 2.13 -2.20
CA GLU A 2 32.69 2.76 -3.35
C GLU A 2 32.50 4.25 -3.05
N THR A 3 32.82 5.10 -4.01
CA THR A 3 32.69 6.55 -3.85
C THR A 3 31.27 7.00 -4.17
N LEU A 4 30.81 8.10 -3.57
CA LEU A 4 29.49 8.68 -3.84
C LEU A 4 29.23 8.90 -5.35
N SER A 5 30.28 9.16 -6.14
CA SER A 5 30.17 9.27 -7.60
C SER A 5 29.70 7.98 -8.29
N GLN A 6 30.11 6.81 -7.79
CA GLN A 6 29.70 5.50 -8.32
C GLN A 6 28.24 5.20 -7.94
N PHE A 7 27.79 5.66 -6.77
CA PHE A 7 26.38 5.55 -6.35
C PHE A 7 25.44 6.30 -7.31
N PHE A 8 25.77 7.53 -7.71
CA PHE A 8 24.94 8.31 -8.63
C PHE A 8 24.92 7.79 -10.06
N GLN A 9 25.86 6.91 -10.44
CA GLN A 9 25.94 6.29 -11.76
C GLN A 9 25.36 4.88 -11.79
N SER A 10 24.90 4.36 -10.66
CA SER A 10 24.36 3.00 -10.56
C SER A 10 22.92 2.95 -11.07
N ASP A 11 22.69 2.14 -12.12
CA ASP A 11 21.35 1.87 -12.66
C ASP A 11 20.43 1.19 -11.62
N ALA A 12 21.00 0.50 -10.64
CA ALA A 12 20.24 -0.12 -9.54
C ALA A 12 19.67 0.90 -8.55
N LEU A 13 20.26 2.11 -8.50
CA LEU A 13 19.85 3.19 -7.61
C LEU A 13 19.00 4.25 -8.34
N GLY A 14 18.78 4.08 -9.64
CA GLY A 14 17.90 4.94 -10.42
C GLY A 14 16.47 4.85 -9.90
N CYS A 15 15.98 5.92 -9.28
CA CYS A 15 14.55 6.05 -9.02
C CYS A 15 13.82 6.07 -10.37
N LYS A 16 12.70 5.33 -10.47
CA LYS A 16 11.76 5.56 -11.57
C LYS A 16 11.22 6.97 -11.40
N MET A 17 11.79 7.93 -12.11
CA MET A 17 11.15 9.24 -12.26
C MET A 17 9.84 8.97 -12.99
N ASN A 18 8.73 9.12 -12.28
CA ASN A 18 7.40 9.07 -12.88
C ASN A 18 7.43 10.03 -14.06
N LYS A 19 7.12 9.54 -15.27
CA LYS A 19 6.97 10.43 -16.41
C LYS A 19 5.93 11.48 -16.03
N GLU A 20 6.20 12.75 -16.26
CA GLU A 20 5.23 13.83 -16.01
C GLU A 20 3.89 13.42 -16.65
N GLY A 21 2.86 13.16 -15.82
CA GLY A 21 1.53 12.74 -16.27
C GLY A 21 1.10 11.32 -15.88
N GLU A 22 2.00 10.44 -15.41
CA GLU A 22 1.65 9.09 -14.93
C GLU A 22 1.15 9.17 -13.48
N ASN A 23 -0.06 9.71 -13.31
CA ASN A 23 -0.69 9.82 -12.01
C ASN A 23 -1.27 8.45 -11.62
N ASN A 24 -0.46 7.62 -10.96
CA ASN A 24 -0.85 6.29 -10.46
C ASN A 24 -1.89 6.37 -9.33
N SER A 25 -2.31 7.57 -8.93
CA SER A 25 -3.39 7.79 -7.99
C SER A 25 -4.74 7.91 -8.69
N CYS A 26 -5.79 7.42 -8.04
CA CYS A 26 -7.17 7.57 -8.48
C CYS A 26 -7.68 9.01 -8.24
N LYS A 27 -8.62 9.48 -9.06
CA LYS A 27 -9.28 10.78 -8.86
C LYS A 27 -10.13 10.84 -7.60
N THR A 28 -10.71 9.70 -7.20
CA THR A 28 -11.59 9.59 -6.04
C THR A 28 -11.27 8.30 -5.31
N ALA A 29 -10.90 8.41 -4.04
CA ALA A 29 -10.59 7.27 -3.20
C ALA A 29 -11.86 6.62 -2.64
N ASN A 30 -11.86 5.30 -2.55
CA ASN A 30 -12.86 4.53 -1.82
C ASN A 30 -12.65 4.75 -0.32
N ARG A 31 -13.73 4.96 0.42
CA ARG A 31 -13.73 4.92 1.89
C ARG A 31 -14.10 3.52 2.34
N CYS A 32 -13.13 2.82 2.92
CA CYS A 32 -13.31 1.46 3.43
C CYS A 32 -13.44 1.50 4.95
N MET A 33 -14.44 0.83 5.50
CA MET A 33 -14.76 0.80 6.92
C MET A 33 -14.93 -0.64 7.38
N TYR A 34 -14.22 -1.01 8.44
CA TYR A 34 -14.20 -2.38 8.96
C TYR A 34 -14.52 -2.38 10.44
N HIS A 35 -15.35 -3.35 10.85
CA HIS A 35 -15.64 -3.62 12.25
C HIS A 35 -14.76 -4.78 12.74
N THR A 36 -13.90 -4.50 13.72
CA THR A 36 -12.88 -5.40 14.25
C THR A 36 -12.89 -5.34 15.78
N PRO A 37 -13.88 -5.94 16.45
CA PRO A 37 -14.06 -5.83 17.90
C PRO A 37 -12.90 -6.44 18.69
N GLU A 38 -12.16 -7.37 18.09
CA GLU A 38 -11.00 -8.04 18.68
C GLU A 38 -9.71 -7.19 18.67
N LEU A 39 -9.72 -6.04 17.99
CA LEU A 39 -8.59 -5.11 17.94
C LEU A 39 -8.78 -3.93 18.90
N PRO A 40 -7.69 -3.22 19.28
CA PRO A 40 -7.76 -2.11 20.24
C PRO A 40 -8.78 -1.02 19.86
N THR A 41 -9.06 -0.87 18.57
CA THR A 41 -10.15 -0.06 18.02
C THR A 41 -11.17 -0.94 17.32
N ALA A 42 -12.43 -0.83 17.75
CA ALA A 42 -13.53 -1.62 17.20
C ALA A 42 -13.86 -1.28 15.75
N GLU A 43 -13.46 -0.10 15.28
CA GLU A 43 -13.69 0.34 13.90
C GLU A 43 -12.42 0.92 13.30
N HIS A 44 -12.12 0.51 12.07
CA HIS A 44 -11.00 1.02 11.28
C HIS A 44 -11.50 1.57 9.96
N GLN A 45 -11.06 2.79 9.63
CA GLN A 45 -11.37 3.44 8.36
C GLN A 45 -10.08 3.84 7.64
N PHE A 46 -10.01 3.55 6.34
CA PHE A 46 -8.94 4.07 5.48
C PHE A 46 -9.45 4.41 4.08
N LEU A 47 -8.65 5.20 3.37
CA LEU A 47 -8.89 5.58 1.98
C LEU A 47 -8.01 4.73 1.07
N SER A 48 -8.58 4.21 -0.01
CA SER A 48 -7.85 3.38 -0.98
C SER A 48 -8.26 3.72 -2.40
N CYS A 49 -7.31 3.67 -3.33
CA CYS A 49 -7.61 3.70 -4.76
C CYS A 49 -8.00 2.34 -5.32
N ASN A 50 -7.68 1.27 -4.59
CA ASN A 50 -8.14 -0.07 -4.91
C ASN A 50 -9.56 -0.28 -4.33
N PRO A 51 -10.32 -1.27 -4.83
CA PRO A 51 -11.52 -1.75 -4.17
C PRO A 51 -11.22 -2.11 -2.70
N CYS A 52 -12.21 -1.92 -1.82
CA CYS A 52 -12.07 -2.32 -0.42
C CYS A 52 -11.83 -3.83 -0.33
N SER A 53 -10.88 -4.24 0.52
CA SER A 53 -10.66 -5.65 0.83
C SER A 53 -11.86 -6.23 1.57
N GLU A 54 -12.01 -7.55 1.57
CA GLU A 54 -13.15 -8.24 2.17
C GLU A 54 -13.12 -8.15 3.71
N VAL A 55 -11.92 -8.23 4.29
CA VAL A 55 -11.68 -8.05 5.73
C VAL A 55 -10.61 -6.99 5.97
N TYR A 56 -10.50 -6.54 7.22
CA TYR A 56 -9.49 -5.57 7.62
C TYR A 56 -8.07 -6.14 7.43
N PRO A 57 -7.23 -5.53 6.58
CA PRO A 57 -5.86 -5.99 6.40
C PRO A 57 -5.06 -5.85 7.70
N TRP A 58 -4.49 -6.97 8.18
CA TRP A 58 -3.73 -7.01 9.42
C TRP A 58 -2.51 -7.93 9.31
N LEU A 59 -1.72 -8.06 10.38
CA LEU A 59 -0.46 -8.82 10.39
C LEU A 59 -0.61 -10.27 9.89
N ALA A 60 -1.71 -10.94 10.24
CA ALA A 60 -1.99 -12.30 9.80
C ALA A 60 -2.60 -12.39 8.39
N ASN A 61 -3.18 -11.30 7.89
CA ASN A 61 -3.82 -11.23 6.57
C ASN A 61 -3.60 -9.82 5.97
N PRO A 62 -2.43 -9.54 5.40
CA PRO A 62 -2.05 -8.19 4.98
C PRO A 62 -2.75 -7.74 3.69
N THR A 63 -3.36 -8.66 2.95
CA THR A 63 -4.16 -8.37 1.74
C THR A 63 -5.64 -8.15 2.08
N GLY A 64 -6.09 -8.65 3.23
CA GLY A 64 -7.51 -8.63 3.62
C GLY A 64 -8.37 -9.54 2.74
N SER A 65 -7.80 -10.60 2.16
CA SER A 65 -8.55 -11.60 1.37
C SER A 65 -9.09 -12.71 2.26
N MET A 66 -10.30 -13.20 2.02
CA MET A 66 -10.84 -14.38 2.71
C MET A 66 -10.16 -15.69 2.31
N SER A 67 -9.34 -15.69 1.24
CA SER A 67 -8.68 -16.90 0.72
C SER A 67 -7.58 -17.44 1.65
N ASP A 68 -7.02 -16.57 2.50
CA ASP A 68 -5.84 -16.87 3.33
C ASP A 68 -6.20 -17.35 4.75
N GLN A 69 -7.48 -17.56 5.07
CA GLN A 69 -7.97 -17.96 6.41
C GLN A 69 -8.19 -19.48 6.61
N LYS A 70 -7.40 -20.34 5.96
CA LYS A 70 -7.54 -21.81 6.07
C LYS A 70 -6.65 -22.45 7.14
#